data_AF-A0A2N2CPK4-F1
#
_entry.id   AF-A0A2N2CPK4-F1
#
_cell.length_a   1.000
_cell.length_b   1.000
_cell.length_c   1.000
_cell.angle_alpha   90.00
_cell.angle_beta   90.00
_cell.angle_gamma   90.00
#
_symmetry.space_group_name_H-M   'P 1'
#
loop_
_entity.id
_entity.type
_entity.pdbx_description
1 polymer ?
#
loop_
_entity_poly.entity_id
_entity_poly.type
_entity_poly.pdbx_seq_one_letter_code
_entity_poly.pdbx_strand_id
1 'polypeptide(L)'
;MNSKLEEYLLKAKSLQTEKQDKHLLELCLYEKVYSPDGLDTKNYNMSEYNLEEQRTKYFKTVPIKVTDEEYSQILEAEKINESQNQSNSNGVATALTVIAVLTYIVGFILGLVLGNQLEFSFIVIWWGAALVSGTMVLGFAEIIKLLDKISNK
;
A
#
# COMPACT_ATOMS: atom_id res chain seq x y z
N MET A 1 8.00 0.17 -46.99
CA MET A 1 8.38 0.35 -45.58
C MET A 1 9.39 -0.75 -45.22
N ASN A 2 10.38 -0.49 -44.37
CA ASN A 2 11.49 -1.43 -44.12
C ASN A 2 11.00 -2.61 -43.26
N SER A 3 11.19 -3.85 -43.70
CA SER A 3 10.69 -5.04 -43.00
C SER A 3 11.20 -5.17 -41.55
N LYS A 4 12.45 -4.76 -41.29
CA LYS A 4 13.01 -4.73 -39.93
C LYS A 4 12.35 -3.68 -39.05
N LEU A 5 11.90 -2.58 -39.63
CA LEU A 5 11.20 -1.52 -38.91
C LEU A 5 9.79 -1.97 -38.52
N GLU A 6 9.08 -2.68 -39.40
CA GLU A 6 7.76 -3.24 -39.11
C GLU A 6 7.80 -4.26 -37.97
N GLU A 7 8.76 -5.18 -38.02
CA GLU A 7 8.97 -6.17 -36.96
C GLU A 7 9.27 -5.51 -35.60
N TYR A 8 10.11 -4.48 -35.61
CA TYR A 8 10.42 -3.71 -34.41
C TYR A 8 9.18 -3.01 -33.83
N LEU A 9 8.37 -2.36 -34.67
CA LEU A 9 7.16 -1.66 -34.24
C LEU A 9 6.10 -2.64 -33.70
N LEU A 10 5.94 -3.81 -34.32
CA LEU A 10 5.04 -4.85 -33.83
C LEU A 10 5.45 -5.35 -32.44
N LYS A 11 6.75 -5.63 -32.26
CA LYS A 11 7.30 -6.06 -30.97
C LYS A 11 7.17 -4.98 -29.89
N ALA A 12 7.40 -3.72 -30.25
CA ALA A 12 7.22 -2.60 -29.32
C ALA A 12 5.76 -2.47 -28.87
N LYS A 13 4.82 -2.57 -29.83
CA LYS A 13 3.39 -2.50 -29.53
C LYS A 13 2.92 -3.64 -28.64
N SER A 14 3.32 -4.88 -28.93
CA SER A 14 2.94 -6.04 -28.11
C SER A 14 3.45 -5.91 -26.66
N LEU A 15 4.66 -5.37 -26.50
CA LEU A 15 5.29 -5.19 -25.19
C LEU A 15 4.63 -4.05 -24.40
N GLN A 16 4.15 -3.02 -25.10
CA GLN A 16 3.34 -1.95 -24.50
C GLN A 16 1.98 -2.47 -24.03
N THR A 17 1.28 -3.25 -24.87
CA THR A 17 0.01 -3.89 -24.49
C THR A 17 0.20 -4.81 -23.29
N GLU A 18 1.25 -5.63 -23.25
CA GLU A 18 1.51 -6.51 -22.10
C GLU A 18 1.73 -5.72 -20.80
N LYS A 19 2.42 -4.58 -20.86
CA LYS A 19 2.60 -3.70 -19.69
C LYS A 19 1.29 -3.08 -19.24
N GLN A 20 0.48 -2.60 -20.18
CA GLN A 20 -0.83 -2.05 -19.93
C GLN A 20 -1.77 -3.08 -19.29
N ASP A 21 -1.80 -4.29 -19.83
CA ASP A 21 -2.61 -5.40 -19.31
C ASP A 21 -2.25 -5.74 -17.87
N LYS A 22 -0.95 -5.83 -17.55
CA LYS A 22 -0.49 -6.05 -16.17
C LYS A 22 -0.90 -4.91 -15.24
N HIS A 23 -0.77 -3.67 -15.69
CA HIS A 23 -1.16 -2.50 -14.90
C HIS A 23 -2.68 -2.52 -14.59
N LEU A 24 -3.52 -2.82 -15.57
CA LEU A 24 -4.96 -2.93 -15.37
C LEU A 24 -5.33 -4.05 -14.40
N LEU A 25 -4.62 -5.18 -14.43
CA LEU A 25 -4.80 -6.27 -13.48
C LEU A 25 -4.44 -5.86 -12.05
N GLU A 26 -3.37 -5.09 -11.87
CA GLU A 26 -2.96 -4.53 -10.56
C GLU A 26 -3.99 -3.55 -10.00
N LEU A 27 -4.62 -2.76 -10.87
CA LEU A 27 -5.72 -1.85 -10.52
C LEU A 27 -7.08 -2.55 -10.35
N CYS A 28 -7.13 -3.88 -10.45
CA CYS A 28 -8.37 -4.67 -10.43
C CYS A 28 -9.38 -4.31 -11.54
N LEU A 29 -8.91 -3.71 -12.64
CA LEU A 29 -9.70 -3.35 -13.82
C LEU A 29 -9.73 -4.51 -14.82
N TYR A 30 -10.37 -5.61 -14.41
CA TYR A 30 -10.47 -6.83 -15.18
C TYR A 30 -11.87 -7.45 -15.12
N GLU A 31 -12.18 -8.28 -16.09
CA GLU A 31 -13.35 -9.14 -16.08
C GLU A 31 -12.99 -10.57 -15.66
N LYS A 32 -13.90 -11.23 -14.94
CA LYS A 32 -13.79 -12.65 -14.61
C LYS A 32 -14.42 -13.47 -15.72
N VAL A 33 -13.61 -14.30 -16.38
CA VAL A 33 -14.11 -15.29 -17.33
C VAL A 33 -14.10 -16.64 -16.65
N TYR A 34 -15.27 -17.23 -16.45
CA TYR A 34 -15.42 -18.51 -15.75
C TYR A 34 -15.05 -19.69 -16.64
N SER A 35 -14.55 -20.75 -15.99
CA SER A 35 -14.27 -22.04 -16.62
C SER A 35 -15.57 -22.63 -17.16
N PRO A 36 -15.68 -22.93 -18.48
CA PRO A 36 -16.89 -23.50 -19.08
C PRO A 36 -17.26 -24.84 -18.44
N ASP A 37 -16.23 -25.66 -18.15
CA ASP A 37 -16.39 -27.00 -17.60
C ASP A 37 -16.44 -27.00 -16.06
N GLY A 38 -16.28 -25.82 -15.42
CA GLY A 38 -16.24 -25.69 -13.96
C GLY A 38 -15.03 -26.36 -13.31
N LEU A 39 -13.98 -26.67 -14.09
CA LEU A 39 -12.77 -27.33 -13.61
C LEU A 39 -11.64 -26.32 -13.38
N ASP A 40 -10.80 -26.64 -12.39
CA ASP A 40 -9.50 -26.01 -12.21
C ASP A 40 -8.58 -26.42 -13.35
N THR A 41 -8.08 -25.43 -14.09
CA THR A 41 -7.11 -25.65 -15.16
C THR A 41 -6.04 -24.59 -15.07
N LYS A 42 -4.90 -24.82 -15.74
CA LYS A 42 -3.80 -23.84 -15.79
C LYS A 42 -4.26 -22.43 -16.21
N ASN A 43 -5.29 -22.34 -17.04
CA ASN A 43 -5.83 -21.07 -17.52
C ASN A 43 -7.00 -20.53 -16.68
N TYR A 44 -7.57 -21.31 -15.76
CA TYR A 44 -8.69 -20.95 -14.88
C TYR A 44 -8.39 -21.46 -13.47
N ASN A 45 -7.40 -20.84 -12.82
CA ASN A 45 -6.83 -21.30 -11.54
C ASN A 45 -7.30 -20.47 -10.33
N MET A 46 -8.03 -19.37 -10.55
CA MET A 46 -8.66 -18.62 -9.47
C MET A 46 -10.05 -19.17 -9.22
N SER A 47 -10.56 -19.01 -8.00
CA SER A 47 -11.86 -19.54 -7.65
C SER A 47 -12.61 -18.62 -6.69
N GLU A 48 -13.93 -18.70 -6.74
CA GLU A 48 -14.83 -18.07 -5.80
C GLU A 48 -15.98 -19.01 -5.45
N TYR A 49 -16.47 -18.91 -4.22
CA TYR A 49 -17.62 -19.69 -3.78
C TYR A 49 -18.90 -18.95 -4.15
N ASN A 50 -19.73 -19.57 -4.99
CA ASN A 50 -21.04 -19.03 -5.34
C ASN A 50 -22.08 -19.54 -4.35
N LEU A 51 -22.68 -18.61 -3.58
CA LEU A 51 -23.66 -18.93 -2.55
C LEU A 51 -24.99 -19.45 -3.12
N GLU A 52 -25.40 -18.98 -4.30
CA GLU A 52 -26.67 -19.36 -4.93
C GLU A 52 -26.63 -20.80 -5.44
N GLU A 53 -25.54 -21.17 -6.10
CA GLU A 53 -25.33 -22.51 -6.68
C GLU A 53 -24.64 -23.49 -5.70
N GLN A 54 -24.27 -23.02 -4.50
CA GLN A 54 -23.54 -23.77 -3.47
C GLN A 54 -22.27 -24.49 -3.98
N ARG A 55 -21.60 -23.91 -4.98
CA ARG A 55 -20.44 -24.52 -5.63
C ARG A 55 -19.32 -23.52 -5.86
N THR A 56 -18.08 -24.01 -5.85
CA THR A 56 -16.91 -23.24 -6.25
C THR A 56 -16.88 -23.10 -7.77
N LYS A 57 -16.79 -21.85 -8.26
CA LYS A 57 -16.57 -21.56 -9.68
C LYS A 57 -15.13 -21.14 -9.90
N TYR A 58 -14.48 -21.76 -10.88
CA TYR A 58 -13.13 -21.39 -11.29
C TYR A 58 -13.20 -20.34 -12.39
N PHE A 59 -12.28 -19.38 -12.37
CA PHE A 59 -12.21 -18.29 -13.32
C PHE A 59 -10.77 -17.85 -13.60
N LYS A 60 -10.64 -17.01 -14.62
CA LYS A 60 -9.43 -16.28 -14.94
C LYS A 60 -9.75 -14.80 -15.04
N THR A 61 -8.77 -13.96 -14.77
CA THR A 61 -8.90 -12.52 -14.95
C THR A 61 -8.40 -12.14 -16.32
N VAL A 62 -9.21 -11.36 -17.04
CA VAL A 62 -8.85 -10.80 -18.33
C VAL A 62 -8.94 -9.29 -18.21
N PRO A 63 -7.86 -8.53 -18.45
CA PRO A 63 -7.89 -7.08 -18.35
C PRO A 63 -8.96 -6.50 -19.28
N ILE A 64 -9.64 -5.46 -18.83
CA ILE A 64 -10.63 -4.77 -19.64
C ILE A 64 -9.92 -4.18 -20.87
N LYS A 65 -10.52 -4.34 -22.04
CA LYS A 65 -10.02 -3.68 -23.25
C LYS A 65 -10.31 -2.20 -23.15
N VAL A 66 -9.25 -1.40 -23.02
CA VAL A 66 -9.34 0.05 -22.97
C VAL A 66 -8.63 0.65 -24.17
N THR A 67 -9.12 1.79 -24.62
CA THR A 67 -8.48 2.63 -25.63
C THR A 67 -7.29 3.39 -25.04
N ASP A 68 -6.42 3.91 -25.91
CA ASP A 68 -5.27 4.72 -25.47
C ASP A 68 -5.71 5.98 -24.70
N GLU A 69 -6.87 6.54 -25.06
CA GLU A 69 -7.47 7.70 -24.38
C GLU A 69 -7.97 7.33 -22.97
N GLU A 70 -8.72 6.25 -22.83
CA GLU A 70 -9.19 5.75 -21.53
C GLU A 70 -8.01 5.36 -20.62
N TYR A 71 -6.98 4.72 -21.18
CA TYR A 71 -5.77 4.39 -20.43
C TYR A 71 -5.04 5.64 -19.92
N SER A 72 -5.00 6.70 -20.73
CA SER A 72 -4.41 7.98 -20.31
C SER A 72 -5.19 8.61 -19.15
N GLN A 73 -6.52 8.56 -19.18
CA GLN A 73 -7.37 9.04 -18.08
C GLN A 73 -7.16 8.24 -16.79
N ILE A 74 -6.96 6.92 -16.87
CA ILE A 74 -6.64 6.07 -15.71
C ILE A 74 -5.32 6.52 -15.07
N LEU A 75 -4.28 6.76 -15.87
CA LEU A 75 -2.99 7.25 -15.39
C LEU A 75 -3.08 8.64 -14.75
N GLU A 76 -3.93 9.52 -15.27
CA GLU A 76 -4.18 10.84 -14.67
C GLU A 76 -4.92 10.71 -13.33
N ALA A 77 -5.96 9.87 -13.26
CA ALA A 77 -6.71 9.62 -12.04
C ALA A 77 -5.81 9.05 -10.93
N GLU A 78 -4.90 8.13 -11.26
CA GLU A 78 -3.94 7.58 -10.30
C GLU A 78 -3.03 8.66 -9.71
N LYS A 79 -2.47 9.56 -10.54
CA LYS A 79 -1.63 10.68 -10.08
C LYS A 79 -2.38 11.64 -9.17
N ILE A 80 -3.65 11.92 -9.46
CA ILE A 80 -4.50 12.76 -8.63
C ILE A 80 -4.71 12.09 -7.27
N ASN A 81 -5.02 10.78 -7.26
CA ASN A 81 -5.20 10.00 -6.03
C ASN A 81 -3.91 9.93 -5.19
N GLU A 82 -2.74 9.76 -5.81
CA GLU A 82 -1.45 9.82 -5.12
C GLU A 82 -1.21 11.20 -4.49
N SER A 83 -1.50 12.27 -5.24
CA SER A 83 -1.30 13.65 -4.79
C SER A 83 -2.24 14.02 -3.62
N GLN A 84 -3.49 13.55 -3.66
CA GLN A 84 -4.44 13.77 -2.56
C GLN A 84 -4.03 13.00 -1.29
N ASN A 85 -3.62 11.74 -1.45
CA ASN A 85 -3.15 10.91 -0.33
C ASN A 85 -1.87 11.44 0.33
N GLN A 86 -1.05 12.21 -0.39
CA GLN A 86 0.15 12.83 0.19
C GLN A 86 -0.17 14.08 1.05
N SER A 87 -1.31 14.74 0.82
CA SER A 87 -1.67 15.99 1.52
C SER A 87 -2.51 15.78 2.80
N ASN A 88 -3.11 14.60 2.97
CA ASN A 88 -3.98 14.33 4.12
C ASN A 88 -3.15 13.81 5.29
N SER A 89 -2.45 14.69 5.99
CA SER A 89 -1.77 14.33 7.23
C SER A 89 -2.81 14.09 8.32
N ASN A 90 -2.92 12.85 8.81
CA ASN A 90 -3.80 12.55 9.93
C ASN A 90 -3.38 13.37 11.16
N GLY A 91 -4.27 14.25 11.64
CA GLY A 91 -4.03 15.11 12.80
C GLY A 91 -3.76 14.30 14.08
N VAL A 92 -4.39 13.13 14.22
CA VAL A 92 -4.19 12.22 15.37
C VAL A 92 -2.81 11.60 15.34
N ALA A 93 -2.38 11.08 14.18
CA ALA A 93 -1.03 10.53 14.02
C ALA A 93 0.04 11.61 14.30
N THR A 94 -0.17 12.82 13.78
CA THR A 94 0.72 13.96 14.00
C THR A 94 0.82 14.32 15.48
N ALA A 95 -0.32 14.39 16.19
CA ALA A 95 -0.34 14.66 17.63
C ALA A 95 0.42 13.59 18.44
N LEU A 96 0.25 12.31 18.09
CA LEU A 96 0.96 11.20 18.74
C LEU A 96 2.48 11.28 18.51
N THR A 97 2.93 11.62 17.30
CA THR A 97 4.35 11.86 17.02
C THR A 97 4.90 13.01 17.87
N VAL A 98 4.17 14.11 18.00
CA VAL A 98 4.57 15.24 18.86
C VAL A 98 4.67 14.81 20.32
N ILE A 99 3.69 14.06 20.83
CA ILE A 99 3.72 13.53 22.20
C ILE A 99 4.93 12.62 22.41
N ALA A 100 5.24 11.72 21.47
CA ALA A 100 6.40 10.84 21.57
C ALA A 100 7.72 11.63 21.66
N VAL A 101 7.88 12.67 20.83
CA VAL A 101 9.06 13.55 20.87
C VAL A 101 9.15 14.29 22.22
N LEU A 102 8.03 14.80 22.74
CA LEU A 102 8.00 15.44 24.05
C LEU A 102 8.39 14.46 25.17
N THR A 103 7.95 13.20 25.10
CA THR A 103 8.32 12.16 26.07
C THR A 103 9.83 11.93 26.10
N TYR A 104 10.51 11.93 24.95
CA TYR A 104 11.97 11.84 24.92
C TYR A 104 12.65 13.05 25.56
N ILE A 105 12.22 14.27 25.19
CA ILE A 105 12.82 15.50 25.69
C ILE A 105 12.63 15.62 27.21
N VAL A 106 11.40 15.43 27.69
CA VAL A 106 11.07 15.50 29.11
C VAL A 106 11.75 14.38 29.89
N GLY A 107 11.72 13.15 29.39
CA GLY A 107 12.38 12.00 30.02
C GLY A 107 13.89 12.20 30.16
N PHE A 108 14.52 12.79 29.15
CA PHE A 108 15.94 13.10 29.17
C PHE A 108 16.28 14.21 30.19
N ILE A 109 15.57 15.35 30.13
CA ILE A 109 15.81 16.49 31.03
C ILE A 109 15.55 16.12 32.49
N LEU A 110 14.42 15.44 32.78
CA LEU A 110 14.12 15.00 34.15
C LEU A 110 15.17 14.02 34.67
N GLY A 111 15.67 13.12 33.82
CA GLY A 111 16.76 12.22 34.21
C GLY A 111 18.06 12.94 34.55
N LEU A 112 18.39 14.05 33.86
CA LEU A 112 19.54 14.88 34.20
C LEU A 112 19.36 15.64 35.51
N VAL A 113 18.17 16.21 35.75
CA VAL A 113 17.88 16.97 36.98
C VAL A 113 17.86 16.05 38.21
N LEU A 114 17.17 14.91 38.11
CA LEU A 114 17.07 13.92 39.18
C LEU A 114 18.35 13.12 39.37
N GLY A 115 19.20 13.06 38.34
CA GLY A 115 20.45 12.32 38.36
C GLY A 115 21.48 12.83 39.38
N ASN A 116 21.31 14.06 39.86
CA ASN A 116 22.15 14.60 40.93
C ASN A 116 21.72 14.12 42.32
N GLN A 117 20.55 13.48 42.45
CA GLN A 117 19.97 13.01 43.71
C GLN A 117 19.81 11.48 43.78
N LEU A 118 19.83 10.80 42.64
CA LEU A 118 19.62 9.35 42.52
C LEU A 118 20.87 8.65 42.01
N GLU A 119 21.03 7.36 42.33
CA GLU A 119 22.15 6.60 41.78
C GLU A 119 22.06 6.47 40.25
N PHE A 120 23.22 6.46 39.61
CA PHE A 120 23.34 6.38 38.16
C PHE A 120 22.55 5.21 37.54
N SER A 121 22.50 4.07 38.22
CA SER A 121 21.73 2.89 37.80
C SER A 121 20.24 3.18 37.65
N PHE A 122 19.64 4.00 38.53
CA PHE A 122 18.24 4.39 38.43
C PHE A 122 17.99 5.33 37.25
N ILE A 123 18.94 6.22 36.94
CA ILE A 123 18.85 7.13 35.79
C ILE A 123 18.86 6.33 34.48
N VAL A 124 19.73 5.33 34.38
CA VAL A 124 19.83 4.47 33.18
C VAL A 124 18.52 3.71 32.95
N ILE A 125 17.92 3.16 34.01
CA ILE A 125 16.61 2.49 33.93
C ILE A 125 15.51 3.48 33.52
N TRP A 126 15.53 4.69 34.07
CA TRP A 126 14.58 5.75 33.73
C TRP A 126 14.65 6.17 32.25
N TRP A 127 15.86 6.43 31.74
CA TRP A 127 16.05 6.71 30.32
C TRP A 127 15.67 5.54 29.43
N GLY A 128 15.98 4.31 29.85
CA GLY A 128 15.52 3.11 29.16
C GLY A 128 13.99 3.04 29.06
N ALA A 129 13.29 3.32 30.17
CA ALA A 129 11.82 3.34 30.19
C ALA A 129 11.23 4.44 29.30
N ALA A 130 11.79 5.65 29.35
CA ALA A 130 11.39 6.76 28.48
C ALA A 130 11.63 6.44 26.99
N LEU A 131 12.76 5.78 26.69
CA LEU A 131 13.08 5.34 25.33
C LEU A 131 12.05 4.33 24.83
N VAL A 132 11.80 3.27 25.60
CA VAL A 132 10.84 2.21 25.23
C VAL A 132 9.42 2.75 25.10
N SER A 133 8.99 3.62 26.03
CA SER A 133 7.65 4.22 25.97
C SER A 133 7.50 5.14 24.76
N GLY A 134 8.48 6.02 24.52
CA GLY A 134 8.45 6.91 23.37
C GLY A 134 8.47 6.16 22.03
N THR A 135 9.27 5.08 21.91
CA THR A 135 9.31 4.29 20.66
C THR A 135 8.01 3.55 20.43
N MET A 136 7.37 3.06 21.49
CA MET A 136 6.06 2.40 21.40
C MET A 136 4.97 3.37 20.92
N VAL A 137 4.90 4.58 21.47
CA VAL A 137 3.93 5.62 21.04
C VAL A 137 4.19 6.04 19.59
N LEU A 138 5.45 6.20 19.20
CA LEU A 138 5.82 6.51 17.81
C LEU A 138 5.41 5.38 16.85
N GLY A 139 5.57 4.12 17.27
CA GLY A 139 5.09 2.96 16.52
C GLY A 139 3.58 3.00 16.27
N PHE A 140 2.78 3.34 17.29
CA PHE A 140 1.33 3.51 17.11
C PHE A 140 0.97 4.68 16.19
N ALA A 141 1.70 5.79 16.27
CA ALA A 141 1.50 6.94 15.38
C ALA A 141 1.66 6.55 13.90
N GLU A 142 2.70 5.78 13.59
CA GLU A 142 2.94 5.27 12.23
C GLU A 142 1.87 4.27 11.78
N ILE A 143 1.43 3.37 12.65
CA ILE A 143 0.35 2.42 12.33
C ILE A 143 -0.94 3.18 11.99
N ILE A 144 -1.31 4.20 12.78
CA ILE A 144 -2.51 5.01 12.53
C ILE A 144 -2.39 5.78 11.21
N LYS A 145 -1.20 6.31 10.90
CA LYS A 145 -0.92 6.99 9.64
C LYS A 145 -1.07 6.05 8.44
N LEU A 146 -0.60 4.82 8.55
CA LEU A 146 -0.77 3.79 7.52
C LEU A 146 -2.23 3.38 7.36
N LEU A 147 -2.95 3.21 8.47
CA LEU A 147 -4.37 2.86 8.44
C LEU A 147 -5.21 3.95 7.79
N ASP A 148 -4.94 5.22 8.10
CA ASP A 148 -5.62 6.36 7.46
C ASP A 148 -5.32 6.44 5.96
N LYS A 149 -4.08 6.16 5.56
CA LYS A 149 -3.69 6.07 4.15
C LYS A 149 -4.43 4.94 3.41
N ILE A 150 -4.69 3.81 4.07
CA ILE A 150 -5.46 2.71 3.48
C ILE A 150 -6.96 3.04 3.46
N SER A 151 -7.49 3.63 4.53
CA SER A 151 -8.92 3.99 4.63
C SER A 151 -9.33 5.07 3.64
N ASN A 152 -8.41 5.97 3.28
CA ASN A 152 -8.63 7.04 2.30
C ASN A 152 -8.18 6.65 0.87
N LYS A 153 -7.81 5.39 0.64
CA LYS A 153 -7.54 4.82 -0.69
C LYS A 153 -8.79 4.14 -1.23
#